data_AF-A0A916W537-F1
#
_entry.id   AF-A0A916W537-F1
#
_cell.length_a   1.000
_cell.length_b   1.000
_cell.length_c   1.000
_cell.angle_alpha   90.00
_cell.angle_beta   90.00
_cell.angle_gamma   90.00
#
_symmetry.space_group_name_H-M   'P 1'
#
loop_
_entity.id
_entity.type
_entity.pdbx_description
1 polymer ?
#
loop_
_entity_poly.entity_id
_entity_poly.type
_entity_poly.pdbx_seq_one_letter_code
_entity_poly.pdbx_strand_id
1 'polypeptide(L)'
;MAELANCIQCGKVFVTQHRELCSECYRAEEKAYKKVYDFLRQRKNREATTLEVVEATGVTEELIIKFIKEKRLRPSMFPKLGYPCERCGSYILTGKICFNCSMELKKELKQLEEIEKIQEKNADPLKKDDTYYILKKHER
;
A
#
# COMPACT_ATOMS: atom_id res chain seq x y z
N MET A 1 30.08 -11.98 3.14
CA MET A 1 30.30 -12.46 4.52
C MET A 1 28.98 -13.04 5.00
N ALA A 2 29.00 -14.17 5.70
CA ALA A 2 27.77 -14.77 6.22
C ALA A 2 27.26 -13.94 7.41
N GLU A 3 26.13 -13.27 7.26
CA GLU A 3 25.53 -12.50 8.35
C GLU A 3 24.50 -13.36 9.08
N LEU A 4 24.50 -13.29 10.42
CA LEU A 4 23.50 -13.96 11.24
C LEU A 4 22.32 -13.02 11.46
N ALA A 5 21.12 -13.51 11.22
CA ALA A 5 19.88 -12.77 11.43
C ALA A 5 18.85 -13.64 12.17
N ASN A 6 17.88 -12.99 12.80
CA ASN A 6 16.78 -13.65 13.46
C ASN A 6 15.57 -13.70 12.52
N CYS A 7 14.92 -14.85 12.42
CA CYS A 7 13.72 -15.01 11.62
C CYS A 7 12.56 -14.21 12.21
N ILE A 8 11.89 -13.39 11.40
CA ILE A 8 10.73 -12.58 11.84
C ILE A 8 9.53 -13.45 12.23
N GLN A 9 9.40 -14.65 11.64
CA GLN A 9 8.25 -15.54 11.87
C GLN A 9 8.44 -16.46 13.09
N CYS A 10 9.64 -17.02 13.30
CA CYS A 10 9.87 -18.02 14.34
C CYS A 10 10.96 -17.63 15.37
N GLY A 11 11.63 -16.49 15.20
CA GLY A 11 12.70 -16.02 16.08
C GLY A 11 14.01 -16.81 15.99
N LYS A 12 14.08 -17.87 15.19
CA LYS A 12 15.27 -18.72 15.04
C LYS A 12 16.42 -17.94 14.40
N VAL A 13 17.62 -18.06 14.96
CA VAL A 13 18.86 -17.51 14.38
C VAL A 13 19.26 -18.33 13.16
N PHE A 14 19.53 -17.67 12.03
CA PHE A 14 19.98 -18.32 10.81
C PHE A 14 20.98 -17.45 10.05
N VAL A 15 21.77 -18.08 9.18
CA VAL A 15 22.65 -17.36 8.26
C VAL A 15 21.82 -16.79 7.12
N THR A 16 21.71 -15.46 7.06
CA THR A 16 21.04 -14.78 5.97
C THR A 16 22.01 -14.51 4.82
N GLN A 17 21.48 -14.57 3.60
CA GLN A 17 22.17 -14.05 2.41
C GLN A 17 21.46 -12.81 1.89
N HIS A 18 20.11 -12.84 1.81
CA HIS A 18 19.28 -11.75 1.27
C HIS A 18 17.82 -11.80 1.80
N ARG A 19 17.53 -12.59 2.86
CA ARG A 19 16.15 -12.89 3.28
C ARG A 19 16.00 -12.72 4.78
N GLU A 20 14.85 -12.23 5.22
CA GLU A 20 14.54 -12.04 6.65
C GLU A 20 13.86 -13.26 7.28
N LEU A 21 13.57 -14.28 6.47
CA LEU A 21 12.94 -15.53 6.88
C LEU A 21 13.94 -16.69 6.81
N CYS A 22 13.91 -17.54 7.83
CA CYS A 22 14.67 -18.79 7.80
C CYS A 22 14.15 -19.73 6.69
N SER A 23 14.97 -20.70 6.31
CA SER A 23 14.67 -21.67 5.24
C SER A 23 13.40 -22.48 5.52
N GLU A 24 13.11 -22.80 6.79
CA GLU A 24 11.91 -23.54 7.19
C GLU A 24 10.64 -22.69 7.00
N CYS A 25 10.64 -21.45 7.51
CA CYS A 25 9.51 -20.53 7.35
C CYS A 25 9.26 -20.18 5.89
N TYR A 26 10.32 -19.96 5.10
CA TYR A 26 10.21 -19.71 3.67
C TYR A 26 9.56 -20.90 2.93
N ARG A 27 9.99 -22.13 3.24
CA ARG A 27 9.37 -23.34 2.68
C ARG A 27 7.90 -23.50 3.09
N ALA A 28 7.54 -23.09 4.31
CA ALA A 28 6.17 -23.11 4.77
C ALA A 28 5.29 -22.11 3.99
N GLU A 29 5.77 -20.88 3.79
CA GLU A 29 5.09 -19.89 2.93
C GLU A 29 4.95 -20.39 1.49
N GLU A 30 5.99 -20.99 0.91
CA GLU A 30 5.89 -21.57 -0.44
C GLU A 30 4.87 -22.71 -0.53
N LYS A 31 4.77 -23.56 0.49
CA LYS A 31 3.74 -24.60 0.56
C LYS A 31 2.34 -24.00 0.64
N ALA A 32 2.15 -22.96 1.46
CA ALA A 32 0.88 -22.25 1.56
C ALA A 32 0.49 -21.61 0.22
N TYR A 33 1.44 -20.93 -0.43
CA TYR A 33 1.25 -20.35 -1.75
C TYR A 33 0.85 -21.41 -2.79
N LYS A 34 1.53 -22.55 -2.84
CA LYS A 34 1.21 -23.65 -3.76
C LYS A 34 -0.22 -24.17 -3.54
N LYS A 35 -0.62 -24.40 -2.28
CA LYS A 35 -2.00 -24.82 -1.97
C LYS A 35 -3.04 -23.83 -2.50
N VAL A 36 -2.84 -22.54 -2.25
CA VAL A 36 -3.74 -21.47 -2.72
C VAL A 36 -3.76 -21.42 -4.25
N TYR A 37 -2.60 -21.50 -4.89
CA TYR A 37 -2.48 -21.48 -6.35
C TYR A 37 -3.18 -22.69 -6.99
N ASP A 38 -2.96 -23.88 -6.46
CA ASP A 38 -3.57 -25.11 -6.98
C ASP A 38 -5.09 -25.10 -6.82
N PHE A 39 -5.59 -24.54 -5.71
CA PHE A 39 -7.02 -24.33 -5.48
C PHE A 39 -7.62 -23.35 -6.49
N LEU A 40 -6.97 -22.20 -6.70
CA LEU A 40 -7.42 -21.14 -7.62
C LEU A 40 -7.27 -21.51 -9.11
N ARG A 41 -6.34 -22.41 -9.46
CA ARG A 41 -6.14 -22.86 -10.85
C ARG A 41 -7.36 -23.62 -11.38
N GLN A 42 -8.15 -24.25 -10.50
CA GLN A 42 -9.36 -24.97 -10.89
C GLN A 42 -10.41 -24.02 -11.45
N ARG A 43 -10.99 -24.35 -12.62
CA ARG A 43 -11.95 -23.45 -13.31
C ARG A 43 -13.15 -23.05 -12.44
N LYS A 44 -13.62 -23.96 -11.58
CA LYS A 44 -14.76 -23.74 -10.68
C LYS A 44 -14.47 -22.70 -9.59
N ASN A 45 -13.20 -22.52 -9.22
CA ASN A 45 -12.78 -21.70 -8.09
C ASN A 45 -12.15 -20.36 -8.53
N ARG A 46 -12.24 -20.02 -9.82
CA ARG A 46 -11.72 -18.74 -10.34
C ARG A 46 -12.50 -17.53 -9.83
N GLU A 47 -13.76 -17.76 -9.47
CA GLU A 47 -14.62 -16.78 -8.81
C GLU A 47 -14.64 -16.94 -7.29
N ALA A 48 -13.69 -17.68 -6.71
CA ALA A 48 -13.67 -17.84 -5.26
C ALA A 48 -13.38 -16.51 -4.56
N THR A 49 -14.11 -16.25 -3.48
CA THR A 49 -13.87 -15.11 -2.60
C THR A 49 -12.69 -15.41 -1.68
N THR A 50 -12.03 -14.37 -1.15
CA THR A 50 -10.93 -14.52 -0.18
C THR A 50 -11.30 -15.44 0.99
N LEU A 51 -12.53 -15.33 1.51
CA LEU A 51 -13.05 -16.20 2.57
C LEU A 51 -13.12 -17.67 2.16
N GLU A 52 -13.67 -17.98 0.98
CA GLU A 52 -13.76 -19.37 0.49
C GLU A 52 -12.38 -19.99 0.28
N VAL A 53 -11.41 -19.18 -0.16
CA VAL A 53 -10.01 -19.63 -0.30
C VAL A 53 -9.41 -19.93 1.07
N VAL A 54 -9.66 -19.08 2.08
CA VAL A 54 -9.20 -19.33 3.47
C VAL A 54 -9.80 -20.63 4.00
N GLU A 55 -11.11 -20.84 3.84
CA GLU A 55 -11.79 -22.05 4.30
C GLU A 55 -11.30 -23.31 3.59
N ALA A 56 -11.08 -23.25 2.28
CA ALA A 56 -10.66 -24.41 1.49
C ALA A 56 -9.17 -24.76 1.67
N THR A 57 -8.30 -23.76 1.85
CA THR A 57 -6.84 -23.97 1.88
C THR A 57 -6.28 -24.03 3.31
N GLY A 58 -7.02 -23.51 4.29
CA GLY A 58 -6.58 -23.34 5.67
C GLY A 58 -5.43 -22.34 5.84
N VAL A 59 -5.19 -21.50 4.83
CA VAL A 59 -4.18 -20.44 4.87
C VAL A 59 -4.82 -19.18 5.42
N THR A 60 -4.11 -18.44 6.26
CA THR A 60 -4.61 -17.19 6.85
C THR A 60 -4.88 -16.14 5.78
N GLU A 61 -5.89 -15.30 6.01
CA GLU A 61 -6.24 -14.20 5.11
C GLU A 61 -5.03 -13.26 4.90
N GLU A 62 -4.27 -12.98 5.95
CA GLU A 62 -3.07 -12.14 5.91
C GLU A 62 -2.03 -12.64 4.90
N LEU A 63 -1.77 -13.95 4.85
CA LEU A 63 -0.83 -14.56 3.90
C LEU A 63 -1.36 -14.46 2.46
N ILE A 64 -2.67 -14.65 2.27
CA ILE A 64 -3.30 -14.52 0.95
C ILE A 64 -3.18 -13.06 0.46
N ILE A 65 -3.50 -12.09 1.32
CA ILE A 65 -3.33 -10.66 1.04
C ILE A 65 -1.87 -10.35 0.70
N LYS A 66 -0.90 -10.92 1.43
CA LYS A 66 0.53 -10.77 1.13
C LYS A 66 0.86 -11.29 -0.27
N PHE A 67 0.37 -12.46 -0.68
CA PHE A 67 0.63 -13.00 -2.02
C PHE A 67 0.01 -12.15 -3.15
N ILE A 68 -1.14 -11.53 -2.90
CA ILE A 68 -1.77 -10.58 -3.83
C ILE A 68 -0.95 -9.29 -3.91
N LYS A 69 -0.52 -8.74 -2.76
CA LYS A 69 0.34 -7.54 -2.69
C LYS A 69 1.70 -7.75 -3.38
N GLU A 70 2.28 -8.94 -3.26
CA GLU A 70 3.51 -9.36 -3.95
C GLU A 70 3.32 -9.61 -5.46
N LYS A 71 2.10 -9.47 -6.00
CA LYS A 71 1.74 -9.75 -7.40
C LYS A 71 2.02 -11.20 -7.84
N ARG A 72 2.15 -12.14 -6.90
CA ARG A 72 2.33 -13.57 -7.21
C ARG A 72 1.04 -14.18 -7.73
N LEU A 73 -0.10 -13.73 -7.20
CA LEU A 73 -1.44 -14.00 -7.73
C LEU A 73 -1.89 -12.82 -8.60
N ARG A 74 -2.16 -13.07 -9.88
CA ARG A 74 -2.60 -12.00 -10.79
C ARG A 74 -4.09 -11.70 -10.60
N PRO A 75 -4.47 -10.45 -10.25
CA PRO A 75 -5.87 -10.07 -10.08
C PRO A 75 -6.69 -10.25 -11.37
N SER A 76 -6.05 -10.15 -12.54
CA SER A 76 -6.70 -10.34 -13.85
C SER A 76 -7.29 -11.74 -14.04
N MET A 77 -6.82 -12.74 -13.28
CA MET A 77 -7.36 -14.11 -13.34
C MET A 77 -8.44 -14.35 -12.28
N PHE A 78 -8.55 -13.48 -11.26
CA PHE A 78 -9.36 -13.70 -10.07
C PHE A 78 -10.12 -12.41 -9.70
N PRO A 79 -11.27 -12.14 -10.35
CA PRO A 79 -11.98 -10.88 -10.22
C PRO A 79 -12.66 -10.67 -8.84
N LYS A 80 -12.88 -11.74 -8.06
CA LYS A 80 -13.47 -11.67 -6.70
C LYS A 80 -12.43 -11.77 -5.58
N LEU A 81 -11.14 -11.91 -5.93
CA LEU A 81 -10.06 -12.03 -4.96
C LEU A 81 -9.60 -10.62 -4.51
N GLY A 82 -10.44 -9.98 -3.69
CA GLY A 82 -10.20 -8.65 -3.14
C GLY A 82 -9.80 -8.68 -1.67
N TYR A 83 -9.25 -7.56 -1.20
CA TYR A 83 -8.91 -7.31 0.20
C TYR A 83 -9.41 -5.94 0.64
N PRO A 84 -9.59 -5.68 1.94
CA PRO A 84 -10.06 -4.39 2.41
C PRO A 84 -9.02 -3.28 2.21
N CYS A 85 -9.50 -2.09 1.86
CA CYS A 85 -8.70 -0.86 1.81
C CYS A 85 -8.20 -0.46 3.20
N GLU A 86 -6.92 -0.13 3.34
CA GLU A 86 -6.32 0.25 4.62
C GLU A 86 -6.88 1.57 5.20
N ARG A 87 -7.47 2.45 4.37
CA ARG A 87 -8.06 3.74 4.81
C ARG A 87 -9.56 3.65 5.10
N CYS A 88 -10.35 2.97 4.28
CA CYS A 88 -11.83 3.00 4.37
C CYS A 88 -12.48 1.61 4.45
N GLY A 89 -11.72 0.52 4.38
CA GLY A 89 -12.25 -0.84 4.44
C GLY A 89 -12.96 -1.34 3.18
N SER A 90 -13.11 -0.52 2.14
CA SER A 90 -13.74 -0.95 0.88
C SER A 90 -12.94 -2.09 0.21
N TYR A 91 -13.61 -3.07 -0.36
CA TYR A 91 -12.96 -4.15 -1.11
C TYR A 91 -12.22 -3.62 -2.35
N ILE A 92 -10.93 -3.93 -2.45
CA ILE A 92 -10.04 -3.56 -3.54
C ILE A 92 -9.32 -4.79 -4.09
N LEU A 93 -9.11 -4.81 -5.41
CA LEU A 93 -8.36 -5.88 -6.09
C LEU A 93 -6.86 -5.57 -6.16
N THR A 94 -6.51 -4.28 -6.14
CA THR A 94 -5.15 -3.80 -6.35
C THR A 94 -4.87 -2.51 -5.58
N GLY A 95 -3.63 -2.37 -5.10
CA GLY A 95 -3.16 -1.17 -4.40
C GLY A 95 -3.43 -1.22 -2.90
N LYS A 96 -2.75 -0.39 -2.10
CA LYS A 96 -2.96 -0.37 -0.64
C LYS A 96 -4.26 0.31 -0.23
N ILE A 97 -4.70 1.27 -1.05
CA ILE A 97 -5.89 2.10 -0.83
C ILE A 97 -6.75 2.10 -2.09
N CYS A 98 -8.05 2.29 -1.92
CA CYS A 98 -8.98 2.39 -3.04
C CYS A 98 -8.76 3.68 -3.85
N PHE A 99 -9.30 3.70 -5.06
CA PHE A 99 -9.17 4.84 -5.97
C PHE A 99 -9.70 6.14 -5.35
N ASN A 100 -10.84 6.08 -4.65
CA ASN A 100 -11.42 7.25 -3.97
C ASN A 100 -10.49 7.80 -2.89
N CYS A 101 -9.98 6.93 -2.02
CA CYS A 101 -9.02 7.33 -0.98
C CYS A 101 -7.74 7.92 -1.58
N SER A 102 -7.25 7.38 -2.70
CA SER A 102 -6.09 7.95 -3.39
C SER A 102 -6.39 9.32 -4.02
N MET A 103 -7.57 9.51 -4.61
CA MET A 103 -7.99 10.81 -5.14
C MET A 103 -8.12 11.85 -4.05
N GLU A 104 -8.67 11.48 -2.90
CA GLU A 104 -8.82 12.37 -1.75
C GLU A 104 -7.44 12.82 -1.22
N LEU A 105 -6.50 11.88 -1.01
CA LEU A 105 -5.12 12.23 -0.62
C LEU A 105 -4.45 13.17 -1.64
N LYS A 106 -4.66 12.94 -2.94
CA LYS A 106 -4.11 13.82 -3.98
C LYS A 106 -4.71 15.22 -3.94
N LYS A 107 -5.99 15.36 -3.57
CA LYS A 107 -6.64 16.67 -3.40
C LYS A 107 -6.09 17.40 -2.19
N GLU A 108 -6.00 16.71 -1.05
CA GLU A 108 -5.42 17.25 0.19
C GLU A 108 -3.98 17.75 -0.04
N LEU A 109 -3.13 16.95 -0.71
CA LEU A 109 -1.76 17.36 -1.05
C LEU A 109 -1.72 18.62 -1.93
N LYS A 110 -2.55 18.68 -2.98
CA LYS A 110 -2.61 19.87 -3.85
C LYS A 110 -3.04 21.13 -3.10
N GLN A 111 -4.00 21.00 -2.18
CA GLN A 111 -4.44 22.12 -1.37
C GLN A 111 -3.31 22.64 -0.47
N LEU A 112 -2.53 21.75 0.14
CA LEU A 112 -1.37 22.14 0.94
C LEU A 112 -0.31 22.85 0.10
N GLU A 113 0.03 22.31 -1.08
CA GLU A 113 0.97 22.94 -2.01
C GLU A 113 0.51 24.35 -2.47
N GLU A 114 -0.79 24.55 -2.67
CA GLU A 114 -1.36 25.86 -3.01
C GLU A 114 -1.27 26.84 -1.84
N ILE A 115 -1.56 26.40 -0.62
CA ILE A 115 -1.45 27.21 0.59
C ILE A 115 0.01 27.63 0.83
N GLU A 116 0.96 26.70 0.69
CA GLU A 116 2.40 27.01 0.82
C GLU A 116 2.85 28.07 -0.19
N LYS A 117 2.45 27.94 -1.47
CA LYS A 117 2.77 28.95 -2.51
C LYS A 117 2.16 30.31 -2.21
N ILE A 118 0.97 30.37 -1.62
CA ILE A 118 0.33 31.63 -1.23
C ILE A 118 1.09 32.24 -0.04
N GLN A 119 1.48 31.42 0.94
CA GLN A 119 2.27 31.87 2.09
C GLN A 119 3.63 32.41 1.66
N GLU A 120 4.35 31.72 0.76
CA GLU A 120 5.61 32.21 0.19
C GLU A 120 5.44 33.56 -0.52
N LYS A 121 4.39 33.72 -1.35
CA LYS A 121 4.07 34.98 -2.03
C LYS A 121 3.74 36.12 -1.06
N ASN A 122 3.13 35.82 0.08
CA ASN A 122 2.76 36.80 1.10
C ASN A 122 3.90 37.12 2.07
N ALA A 123 4.89 36.23 2.20
CA ALA A 123 6.08 36.40 3.02
C ALA A 123 7.16 37.25 2.32
N ASP A 124 7.06 37.46 1.00
CA ASP A 124 7.98 38.32 0.25
C ASP A 124 7.88 39.79 0.71
N PRO A 125 8.91 40.35 1.35
CA PRO A 125 8.85 41.69 1.93
C PRO A 125 8.80 42.79 0.86
N LEU A 126 9.20 42.53 -0.39
CA LEU A 126 9.30 43.54 -1.45
C LEU A 126 7.95 44.14 -1.88
N LYS A 127 6.81 43.46 -1.64
CA LYS A 127 5.47 43.96 -2.01
C LYS A 127 4.77 44.82 -0.95
N LYS A 128 5.26 44.82 0.30
CA LYS A 128 4.64 45.61 1.38
C LYS A 128 5.00 47.09 1.32
N ASP A 129 6.15 47.44 0.73
CA ASP A 129 6.61 48.83 0.64
C ASP A 129 5.88 49.62 -0.46
N ASP A 130 5.47 48.99 -1.57
CA ASP A 130 4.79 49.66 -2.68
C ASP A 130 3.40 50.22 -2.29
N THR A 131 2.66 49.55 -1.42
CA THR A 131 1.33 50.03 -0.98
C THR A 131 1.40 51.26 -0.08
N TYR A 132 2.47 51.42 0.71
CA TYR A 132 2.66 52.61 1.54
C TYR A 132 2.97 53.87 0.72
N TYR A 133 3.66 53.72 -0.41
CA TYR A 133 3.96 54.84 -1.32
C TYR A 133 2.74 55.36 -2.10
N ILE A 134 1.76 54.49 -2.41
CA ILE A 134 0.57 54.88 -3.18
C ILE A 134 -0.43 55.68 -2.34
N LEU A 135 -0.62 55.32 -1.06
CA LEU A 135 -1.54 56.03 -0.15
C LEU A 135 -1.12 57.49 0.09
N LYS A 136 0.19 57.77 0.19
CA LYS A 136 0.71 59.15 0.34
C LYS A 136 0.51 60.04 -0.88
N LYS A 137 0.22 59.48 -2.06
CA LYS A 137 0.02 60.27 -3.29
C LYS A 137 -1.41 60.79 -3.43
N HIS A 138 -2.35 60.27 -2.65
CA HIS A 138 -3.77 60.63 -2.71
C HIS A 138 -4.21 61.66 -1.65
N GLU A 139 -3.31 62.08 -0.74
CA GLU A 139 -3.57 63.08 0.31
C GLU A 139 -3.06 64.50 -0.05
N ARG A 140 -2.81 64.79 -1.34
CA ARG A 140 -2.36 66.10 -1.82
C ARG A 140 -3.31 66.72 -2.83
#